data_AF-A0A453HC69-F1
#
_entry.id   AF-A0A453HC69-F1
#
_cell.length_a   1.000
_cell.length_b   1.000
_cell.length_c   1.000
_cell.angle_alpha   90.00
_cell.angle_beta   90.00
_cell.angle_gamma   90.00
#
_symmetry.space_group_name_H-M   'P 1'
#
loop_
_entity.id
_entity.type
_entity.pdbx_description
1 polymer ?
#
loop_
_entity_poly.entity_id
_entity_poly.type
_entity_poly.pdbx_seq_one_letter_code
_entity_poly.pdbx_strand_id
1 'polypeptide(L)'
;MQKYCPSHDNDGTPRCCSCERMEPKDIKYITLDDGRKLCLECLYTSIMDTDECQPVYIDIQEFYEGLNMKVEQQIPLLLVERQGLNEAREVEKMGHHLPETRGLCLSEEQIVRMISRRPILGPGNKMIDISTAPHKLVRRCEVTAILVLYALPRLLTGYILAHEMMHAYLRLKGYRILSPEVEEGICQVLAHLWLESEIVSGSSSSIATTSEAAAVAAEVAVAAEATATPSSTSSSAKKGEKTDFEKKLGEFFKHQIETDPSAIYGDGFRAGIRAVERYGLRGTLDHIKRSGSFPS
;
A
#
# COMPACT_ATOMS: atom_id res chain seq x y z
N MET A 1 -15.60 3.88 -11.78
CA MET A 1 -15.77 2.47 -12.19
C MET A 1 -15.93 2.36 -13.71
N GLN A 2 -15.38 1.31 -14.31
CA GLN A 2 -15.57 0.99 -15.74
C GLN A 2 -17.04 0.60 -15.99
N LYS A 3 -17.65 1.10 -17.06
CA LYS A 3 -18.98 0.63 -17.51
C LYS A 3 -18.79 -0.60 -18.39
N TYR A 4 -19.48 -1.68 -18.07
CA TYR A 4 -19.47 -2.93 -18.84
C TYR A 4 -20.84 -3.63 -18.72
N CYS A 5 -21.10 -4.61 -19.60
CA CYS A 5 -22.34 -5.38 -19.56
C CYS A 5 -22.35 -6.34 -18.35
N PRO A 6 -23.40 -6.38 -17.49
CA PRO A 6 -23.46 -7.26 -16.32
C PRO A 6 -23.29 -8.75 -16.63
N SER A 7 -23.50 -9.19 -17.88
CA SER A 7 -23.20 -10.57 -18.30
C SER A 7 -21.74 -10.96 -18.06
N HIS A 8 -20.83 -9.98 -18.07
CA HIS A 8 -19.41 -10.22 -17.87
C HIS A 8 -19.01 -10.44 -16.40
N ASP A 9 -19.93 -10.28 -15.44
CA ASP A 9 -19.62 -10.56 -14.04
C ASP A 9 -19.36 -12.05 -13.80
N ASN A 10 -19.92 -12.94 -14.63
CA ASN A 10 -19.88 -14.39 -14.44
C ASN A 10 -19.44 -15.18 -15.68
N ASP A 11 -19.06 -14.54 -16.79
CA ASP A 11 -18.71 -15.22 -18.04
C ASP A 11 -17.22 -15.61 -18.15
N GLY A 12 -16.44 -15.37 -17.10
CA GLY A 12 -15.00 -15.63 -17.07
C GLY A 12 -14.16 -14.57 -17.79
N THR A 13 -14.73 -13.42 -18.14
CA THR A 13 -13.97 -12.30 -18.69
C THR A 13 -12.84 -11.92 -17.72
N PRO A 14 -11.57 -11.99 -18.17
CA PRO A 14 -10.45 -11.72 -17.29
C PRO A 14 -10.42 -10.27 -16.82
N ARG A 15 -9.91 -10.04 -15.61
CA ARG A 15 -9.75 -8.71 -15.03
C ARG A 15 -8.28 -8.40 -14.78
N CYS A 16 -7.94 -7.13 -14.84
CA CYS A 16 -6.62 -6.66 -14.39
C CYS A 16 -6.50 -6.91 -12.89
N CYS A 17 -5.44 -7.57 -12.44
CA CYS A 17 -5.21 -7.88 -11.03
C CYS A 17 -5.01 -6.64 -10.15
N SER A 18 -4.73 -5.47 -10.74
CA SER A 18 -4.48 -4.24 -9.96
C SER A 18 -5.65 -3.26 -9.96
N CYS A 19 -6.33 -3.06 -11.09
CA CYS A 19 -7.41 -2.07 -11.22
C CYS A 19 -8.78 -2.69 -11.50
N GLU A 20 -8.87 -4.02 -11.55
CA GLU A 20 -10.09 -4.82 -11.71
C GLU A 20 -10.90 -4.57 -12.99
N ARG A 21 -10.38 -3.73 -13.88
CA ARG A 21 -10.95 -3.49 -15.21
C ARG A 21 -10.93 -4.77 -16.03
N MET A 22 -12.06 -5.07 -16.65
CA MET A 22 -12.22 -6.21 -17.54
C MET A 22 -11.39 -6.04 -18.81
N GLU A 23 -10.81 -7.15 -19.28
CA GLU A 23 -10.06 -7.24 -20.53
C GLU A 23 -11.00 -6.99 -21.73
N PRO A 24 -10.81 -5.90 -22.49
CA PRO A 24 -11.60 -5.63 -23.69
C PRO A 24 -11.31 -6.66 -24.78
N LYS A 25 -12.28 -6.94 -25.66
CA LYS A 25 -12.12 -7.91 -26.77
C LYS A 25 -10.96 -7.57 -27.72
N ASP A 26 -10.70 -6.29 -27.92
CA ASP A 26 -9.71 -5.80 -28.89
C ASP A 26 -8.31 -5.61 -28.29
N ILE A 27 -8.16 -5.73 -26.97
CA ILE A 27 -6.90 -5.47 -26.26
C ILE A 27 -6.56 -6.67 -25.39
N LYS A 28 -5.39 -7.27 -25.64
CA LYS A 28 -4.88 -8.36 -24.80
C LYS A 28 -4.05 -7.82 -23.65
N TYR A 29 -4.42 -8.22 -22.44
CA TYR A 29 -3.64 -7.93 -21.24
C TYR A 29 -2.34 -8.74 -21.20
N ILE A 30 -1.37 -8.27 -20.41
CA ILE A 30 -0.14 -9.01 -20.15
C ILE A 30 -0.45 -10.10 -19.14
N THR A 31 -0.03 -11.33 -19.43
CA THR A 31 -0.14 -12.47 -18.52
C THR A 31 1.18 -12.65 -17.76
N LEU A 32 1.11 -12.63 -16.44
CA LEU A 32 2.20 -12.94 -15.53
C LEU A 32 2.37 -14.46 -15.40
N ASP A 33 3.50 -14.91 -14.85
CA ASP A 33 3.81 -16.34 -14.68
C ASP A 33 2.81 -17.08 -13.77
N ASP A 34 2.34 -16.39 -12.73
CA ASP A 34 1.36 -16.85 -11.76
C ASP A 34 -0.09 -16.80 -12.28
N GLY A 35 -0.26 -16.49 -13.57
CA GLY A 35 -1.54 -16.43 -14.27
C GLY A 35 -2.33 -15.14 -14.06
N ARG A 36 -1.85 -14.19 -13.24
CA ARG A 36 -2.46 -12.86 -13.14
C ARG A 36 -2.40 -12.15 -14.49
N LYS A 37 -3.39 -11.27 -14.72
CA LYS A 37 -3.41 -10.41 -15.90
C LYS A 37 -3.25 -8.95 -15.52
N LEU A 38 -2.45 -8.22 -16.29
CA LEU A 38 -2.17 -6.80 -16.07
C LEU A 38 -2.52 -6.01 -17.33
N CYS A 39 -3.36 -4.98 -17.17
CA CYS A 39 -3.64 -4.04 -18.25
C CYS A 39 -2.41 -3.15 -18.54
N LEU A 40 -2.32 -2.59 -19.75
CA LEU A 40 -1.16 -1.81 -20.18
C LEU A 40 -0.90 -0.56 -19.33
N GLU A 41 -1.96 0.11 -18.86
CA GLU A 41 -1.82 1.28 -17.99
C GLU A 41 -1.27 0.92 -16.60
N CYS A 42 -1.70 -0.22 -16.03
CA CYS A 42 -1.12 -0.73 -14.77
C CYS A 42 0.32 -1.22 -14.96
N LEU A 43 0.63 -1.82 -16.12
CA LEU A 43 1.98 -2.27 -16.46
C LEU A 43 2.95 -1.08 -16.49
N TYR A 44 2.55 0.04 -17.07
CA TYR A 44 3.42 1.21 -17.22
C TYR A 44 3.96 1.74 -15.88
N THR A 45 3.16 1.65 -14.83
CA THR A 45 3.54 2.10 -13.47
C THR A 45 3.90 0.96 -12.54
N SER A 46 3.98 -0.27 -13.04
CA SER A 46 4.24 -1.45 -12.21
C SER A 46 5.69 -1.55 -11.75
N ILE A 47 5.85 -1.95 -10.49
CA ILE A 47 7.15 -2.19 -9.87
C ILE A 47 7.47 -3.67 -10.05
N MET A 48 8.59 -3.94 -10.71
CA MET A 48 8.93 -5.27 -11.19
C MET A 48 10.07 -5.92 -10.41
N ASP A 49 10.88 -5.14 -9.70
CA ASP A 49 11.95 -5.65 -8.84
C ASP A 49 12.17 -4.75 -7.61
N THR A 50 12.97 -5.28 -6.67
CA THR A 50 13.15 -4.68 -5.35
C THR A 50 13.83 -3.30 -5.41
N ASP A 51 14.65 -3.05 -6.43
CA ASP A 51 15.34 -1.77 -6.62
C ASP A 51 14.35 -0.69 -7.09
N GLU A 52 13.45 -1.03 -8.02
CA GLU A 52 12.35 -0.15 -8.45
C GLU A 52 11.39 0.19 -7.29
N CYS A 53 11.36 -0.61 -6.22
CA CYS A 53 10.51 -0.39 -5.05
C CYS A 53 11.08 0.62 -4.06
N GLN A 54 12.39 0.86 -4.06
CA GLN A 54 13.07 1.72 -3.07
C GLN A 54 12.52 3.15 -3.00
N PRO A 55 12.24 3.85 -4.13
CA PRO A 55 11.69 5.20 -4.07
C PRO A 55 10.34 5.25 -3.34
N VAL A 56 9.47 4.26 -3.57
CA VAL A 56 8.17 4.19 -2.88
C VAL A 56 8.36 3.90 -1.40
N TYR A 57 9.30 3.03 -1.04
CA TYR A 57 9.61 2.76 0.37
C TYR A 57 10.07 4.02 1.11
N ILE A 58 10.96 4.81 0.50
CA ILE A 58 11.41 6.10 1.05
C ILE A 58 10.24 7.07 1.19
N ASP A 59 9.38 7.20 0.17
CA ASP A 59 8.16 8.02 0.23
C ASP A 59 7.25 7.62 1.42
N ILE A 60 7.12 6.31 1.70
CA ILE A 60 6.37 5.83 2.87
C ILE A 60 7.07 6.20 4.17
N GLN A 61 8.40 6.04 4.28
CA GLN A 61 9.14 6.41 5.48
C GLN A 61 8.99 7.92 5.78
N GLU A 62 9.10 8.77 4.76
CA GLU A 62 8.90 10.22 4.88
C GLU A 62 7.47 10.56 5.30
N PHE A 63 6.46 9.88 4.73
CA PHE A 63 5.06 10.04 5.14
C PHE A 63 4.87 9.73 6.64
N TYR A 64 5.40 8.60 7.11
CA TYR A 64 5.33 8.22 8.53
C TYR A 64 6.11 9.19 9.43
N GLU A 65 7.28 9.66 9.00
CA GLU A 65 8.05 10.66 9.75
C GLU A 65 7.28 12.00 9.84
N GLY A 66 6.61 12.42 8.77
CA GLY A 66 5.73 13.60 8.75
C GLY A 66 4.54 13.50 9.70
N LEU A 67 4.08 12.28 10.01
CA LEU A 67 3.05 12.01 11.03
C LEU A 67 3.62 11.92 12.45
N ASN A 68 4.90 12.23 12.66
CA ASN A 68 5.66 12.00 13.89
C ASN A 68 5.69 10.51 14.32
N MET A 69 5.58 9.60 13.36
CA MET A 69 5.56 8.15 13.55
C MET A 69 6.79 7.49 12.94
N LYS A 70 7.97 8.04 13.22
CA LYS A 70 9.24 7.54 12.67
C LYS A 70 9.48 6.06 13.02
N VAL A 71 9.67 5.25 12.00
CA VAL A 71 10.09 3.85 12.10
C VAL A 71 11.62 3.82 12.06
N GLU A 72 12.25 3.74 13.24
CA GLU A 72 13.71 3.83 13.40
C GLU A 72 14.45 2.61 12.85
N GLN A 73 13.77 1.46 12.85
CA GLN A 73 14.35 0.24 12.33
C GLN A 73 14.39 0.26 10.80
N GLN A 74 15.54 -0.11 10.23
CA GLN A 74 15.62 -0.44 8.81
C GLN A 74 14.99 -1.81 8.59
N ILE A 75 13.79 -1.82 8.00
CA ILE A 75 13.06 -3.05 7.69
C ILE A 75 13.36 -3.42 6.23
N PRO A 76 13.92 -4.62 5.95
CA PRO A 76 14.09 -5.09 4.59
C PRO A 76 12.76 -5.14 3.84
N LEU A 77 12.70 -4.56 2.64
CA LEU A 77 11.57 -4.66 1.73
C LEU A 77 11.93 -5.62 0.59
N LEU A 78 11.11 -6.65 0.39
CA LEU A 78 11.33 -7.65 -0.66
C LEU A 78 10.09 -7.80 -1.54
N LEU A 79 10.26 -7.70 -2.86
CA LEU A 79 9.23 -8.09 -3.80
C LEU A 79 9.29 -9.59 -4.06
N VAL A 80 8.13 -10.24 -4.05
CA VAL A 80 8.02 -11.71 -4.09
C VAL A 80 6.94 -12.16 -5.07
N GLU A 81 7.03 -13.43 -5.47
CA GLU A 81 5.98 -14.12 -6.22
C GLU A 81 4.80 -14.48 -5.32
N ARG A 82 3.63 -14.72 -5.92
CA ARG A 82 2.41 -15.13 -5.20
C ARG A 82 2.65 -16.37 -4.35
N GLN A 83 3.38 -17.35 -4.88
CA GLN A 83 3.70 -18.57 -4.13
C GLN A 83 4.53 -18.25 -2.88
N GLY A 84 5.60 -17.46 -3.02
CA GLY A 84 6.45 -17.07 -1.89
C GLY A 84 5.69 -16.29 -0.82
N LEU A 85 4.77 -15.42 -1.23
CA LEU A 85 3.92 -14.68 -0.30
C LEU A 85 2.95 -15.59 0.46
N ASN A 86 2.34 -16.56 -0.24
CA ASN A 86 1.44 -17.53 0.39
C ASN A 86 2.21 -18.44 1.38
N GLU A 87 3.38 -18.94 0.99
CA GLU A 87 4.23 -19.76 1.88
C GLU A 87 4.64 -18.99 3.15
N ALA A 88 5.04 -17.73 2.99
CA ALA A 88 5.37 -16.83 4.10
C ALA A 88 4.18 -16.60 5.04
N ARG A 89 2.98 -16.44 4.49
CA ARG A 89 1.74 -16.23 5.27
C ARG A 89 1.41 -17.42 6.17
N GLU A 90 1.54 -18.65 5.67
CA GLU A 90 1.27 -19.85 6.47
C GLU A 90 2.20 -19.98 7.69
N VAL A 91 3.43 -19.44 7.58
CA VAL A 91 4.41 -19.42 8.68
C VAL A 91 4.08 -18.37 9.74
N GLU A 92 3.69 -17.16 9.35
CA GLU A 92 3.32 -16.10 10.29
C GLU A 92 2.05 -16.40 11.10
N LYS A 93 1.22 -17.36 10.66
CA LYS A 93 -0.04 -17.77 11.32
C LYS A 93 -1.00 -16.60 11.60
N MET A 94 -0.91 -15.50 10.86
CA MET A 94 -1.89 -14.42 10.90
C MET A 94 -3.11 -14.81 10.05
N GLY A 95 -4.20 -15.17 10.73
CA GLY A 95 -5.39 -15.80 10.13
C GLY A 95 -6.43 -14.84 9.56
N HIS A 96 -6.09 -13.56 9.39
CA HIS A 96 -7.07 -12.53 9.03
C HIS A 96 -6.52 -11.66 7.90
N HIS A 97 -6.56 -12.18 6.66
CA HIS A 97 -6.25 -11.41 5.45
C HIS A 97 -7.35 -11.56 4.41
N LEU A 98 -7.49 -10.57 3.54
CA LEU A 98 -8.35 -10.63 2.35
C LEU A 98 -8.06 -11.90 1.51
N PRO A 99 -9.01 -12.35 0.66
CA PRO A 99 -8.85 -13.57 -0.16
C PRO A 99 -7.58 -13.61 -1.01
N GLU A 100 -7.02 -12.43 -1.34
CA GLU A 100 -5.70 -12.30 -1.96
C GLU A 100 -4.79 -11.41 -1.10
N THR A 101 -3.86 -12.02 -0.39
CA THR A 101 -2.76 -11.33 0.31
C THR A 101 -1.82 -10.71 -0.75
N ARG A 102 -1.55 -9.42 -0.65
CA ARG A 102 -0.67 -8.67 -1.59
C ARG A 102 0.53 -8.01 -0.91
N GLY A 103 0.52 -7.95 0.42
CA GLY A 103 1.63 -7.55 1.27
C GLY A 103 1.64 -8.38 2.55
N LEU A 104 2.78 -8.44 3.22
CA LEU A 104 2.91 -9.14 4.50
C LEU A 104 4.07 -8.57 5.33
N CYS A 105 3.77 -8.12 6.55
CA CYS A 105 4.76 -7.76 7.55
C CYS A 105 5.19 -8.99 8.38
N LEU A 106 6.46 -9.39 8.25
CA LEU A 106 7.02 -10.59 8.88
C LEU A 106 7.68 -10.31 10.22
N SER A 107 7.61 -11.28 11.13
CA SER A 107 8.27 -11.24 12.45
C SER A 107 9.14 -12.48 12.71
N GLU A 108 8.91 -13.57 11.97
CA GLU A 108 9.63 -14.82 12.14
C GLU A 108 10.76 -15.00 11.11
N GLU A 109 11.71 -15.90 11.45
CA GLU A 109 12.81 -16.27 10.55
C GLU A 109 12.32 -17.22 9.47
N GLN A 110 12.60 -16.89 8.21
CA GLN A 110 12.24 -17.73 7.08
C GLN A 110 13.10 -17.44 5.85
N ILE A 111 13.11 -18.36 4.89
CA ILE A 111 13.75 -18.15 3.59
C ILE A 111 12.66 -17.76 2.60
N VAL A 112 12.79 -16.59 2.01
CA VAL A 112 11.83 -16.06 1.04
C VAL A 112 12.46 -15.98 -0.33
N ARG A 113 11.71 -16.33 -1.38
CA ARG A 113 12.15 -16.14 -2.77
C ARG A 113 11.77 -14.74 -3.23
N MET A 114 12.77 -13.87 -3.34
CA MET A 114 12.58 -12.50 -3.82
C MET A 114 12.84 -12.39 -5.32
N ILE A 115 12.19 -11.44 -5.98
CA ILE A 115 12.50 -11.07 -7.36
C ILE A 115 13.88 -10.42 -7.40
N SER A 116 14.81 -11.10 -8.05
CA SER A 116 16.22 -10.67 -8.17
C SER A 116 16.48 -9.85 -9.44
N ARG A 117 15.60 -9.96 -10.44
CA ARG A 117 15.73 -9.25 -11.70
C ARG A 117 14.35 -9.02 -12.31
N ARG A 118 14.17 -7.85 -12.92
CA ARG A 118 13.01 -7.50 -13.74
C ARG A 118 12.69 -8.59 -14.78
N PRO A 119 11.42 -9.06 -14.85
CA PRO A 119 10.97 -9.98 -15.89
C PRO A 119 10.97 -9.35 -17.28
N ILE A 120 11.10 -10.18 -18.32
CA ILE A 120 11.13 -9.72 -19.72
C ILE A 120 9.79 -10.00 -20.40
N LEU A 121 9.30 -9.04 -21.19
CA LEU A 121 8.10 -9.23 -22.00
C LEU A 121 8.42 -10.13 -23.21
N GLY A 122 7.88 -11.35 -23.19
CA GLY A 122 8.03 -12.35 -24.26
C GLY A 122 6.90 -12.33 -25.30
N PRO A 123 6.98 -13.22 -26.30
CA PRO A 123 5.95 -13.34 -27.34
C PRO A 123 4.55 -13.61 -26.77
N GLY A 124 3.53 -13.01 -27.38
CA GLY A 124 2.13 -13.25 -27.01
C GLY A 124 1.69 -12.57 -25.71
N ASN A 125 2.29 -11.44 -25.35
CA ASN A 125 1.97 -10.65 -24.16
C ASN A 125 2.14 -11.45 -22.85
N LYS A 126 3.21 -12.25 -22.76
CA LYS A 126 3.53 -13.05 -21.58
C LYS A 126 4.83 -12.58 -20.96
N MET A 127 4.84 -12.37 -19.65
CA MET A 127 6.11 -12.19 -18.93
C MET A 127 6.84 -13.53 -18.86
N ILE A 128 8.14 -13.49 -19.15
CA ILE A 128 9.05 -14.63 -19.14
C ILE A 128 10.34 -14.26 -18.40
N ASP A 129 11.17 -15.26 -18.14
CA ASP A 129 12.51 -15.10 -17.54
C ASP A 129 12.48 -14.41 -16.16
N ILE A 130 11.56 -14.85 -15.30
CA ILE A 130 11.52 -14.39 -13.91
C ILE A 130 12.67 -15.06 -13.16
N SER A 131 13.56 -14.22 -12.64
CA SER A 131 14.69 -14.68 -11.83
C SER A 131 14.40 -14.42 -10.35
N THR A 132 14.30 -15.49 -9.57
CA THR A 132 14.20 -15.41 -8.11
C THR A 132 15.50 -15.78 -7.43
N ALA A 133 15.76 -15.14 -6.30
CA ALA A 133 16.88 -15.50 -5.42
C ALA A 133 16.35 -15.83 -4.02
N PRO A 134 16.85 -16.91 -3.38
CA PRO A 134 16.53 -17.17 -1.99
C PRO A 134 17.19 -16.10 -1.10
N HIS A 135 16.40 -15.50 -0.22
CA HIS A 135 16.85 -14.54 0.77
C HIS A 135 16.52 -15.07 2.17
N LYS A 136 17.55 -15.28 3.00
CA LYS A 136 17.38 -15.75 4.37
C LYS A 136 17.10 -14.56 5.28
N LEU A 137 15.88 -14.48 5.80
CA LEU A 137 15.50 -13.52 6.82
C LEU A 137 15.98 -14.02 8.17
N VAL A 138 16.76 -13.18 8.85
CA VAL A 138 17.29 -13.44 10.18
C VAL A 138 16.62 -12.46 11.13
N ARG A 139 16.09 -12.96 12.24
CA ARG A 139 15.35 -12.17 13.21
C ARG A 139 16.33 -11.38 14.04
N ARG A 140 16.52 -10.12 13.66
CA ARG A 140 17.38 -9.16 14.38
C ARG A 140 16.58 -8.30 15.37
N CYS A 141 15.26 -8.32 15.27
CA CYS A 141 14.33 -7.38 15.88
C CYS A 141 12.89 -7.92 15.73
N GLU A 142 11.89 -7.15 16.19
CA GLU A 142 10.48 -7.58 16.21
C GLU A 142 9.85 -7.72 14.82
N VAL A 143 10.36 -6.97 13.83
CA VAL A 143 9.91 -7.02 12.43
C VAL A 143 11.09 -7.43 11.57
N THR A 144 10.96 -8.51 10.79
CA THR A 144 12.08 -9.09 10.02
C THR A 144 12.13 -8.61 8.59
N ALA A 145 10.98 -8.39 7.94
CA ALA A 145 10.86 -7.82 6.61
C ALA A 145 9.40 -7.42 6.31
N ILE A 146 9.22 -6.59 5.28
CA ILE A 146 7.94 -6.39 4.60
C ILE A 146 8.05 -7.06 3.22
N LEU A 147 7.10 -7.93 2.91
CA LEU A 147 6.96 -8.54 1.59
C LEU A 147 5.86 -7.83 0.82
N VAL A 148 6.06 -7.64 -0.48
CA VAL A 148 5.01 -7.14 -1.39
C VAL A 148 4.97 -8.02 -2.64
N LEU A 149 3.77 -8.30 -3.15
CA LEU A 149 3.60 -9.04 -4.39
C LEU A 149 4.14 -8.22 -5.57
N TYR A 150 4.94 -8.85 -6.43
CA TYR A 150 5.53 -8.16 -7.59
C TYR A 150 4.49 -7.81 -8.68
N ALA A 151 4.90 -6.90 -9.58
CA ALA A 151 4.12 -6.42 -10.72
C ALA A 151 2.81 -5.72 -10.32
N LEU A 152 2.85 -4.93 -9.24
CA LEU A 152 1.78 -4.03 -8.83
C LEU A 152 2.13 -2.58 -9.22
N PRO A 153 1.17 -1.76 -9.68
CA PRO A 153 1.34 -0.34 -9.90
C PRO A 153 1.95 0.35 -8.68
N ARG A 154 2.75 1.40 -8.90
CA ARG A 154 3.37 2.22 -7.85
C ARG A 154 2.38 2.61 -6.75
N LEU A 155 1.20 3.10 -7.14
CA LEU A 155 0.18 3.54 -6.20
C LEU A 155 -0.41 2.39 -5.36
N LEU A 156 -0.62 1.22 -5.98
CA LEU A 156 -1.09 0.03 -5.27
C LEU A 156 -0.01 -0.51 -4.33
N THR A 157 1.24 -0.50 -4.76
CA THR A 157 2.40 -0.88 -3.95
C THR A 157 2.54 0.05 -2.74
N GLY A 158 2.47 1.37 -2.94
CA GLY A 158 2.55 2.33 -1.84
C GLY A 158 1.38 2.23 -0.86
N TYR A 159 0.16 1.99 -1.34
CA TYR A 159 -0.99 1.70 -0.49
C TYR A 159 -0.74 0.47 0.40
N ILE A 160 -0.26 -0.64 -0.19
CA ILE A 160 0.07 -1.86 0.56
C ILE A 160 1.20 -1.58 1.56
N LEU A 161 2.26 -0.88 1.13
CA LEU A 161 3.39 -0.56 2.01
C LEU A 161 2.98 0.34 3.18
N ALA A 162 2.12 1.33 2.95
CA ALA A 162 1.60 2.18 4.02
C ALA A 162 0.81 1.34 5.05
N HIS A 163 0.05 0.34 4.60
CA HIS A 163 -0.65 -0.60 5.47
C HIS A 163 0.32 -1.47 6.27
N GLU A 164 1.25 -2.16 5.60
CA GLU A 164 2.23 -3.06 6.26
C GLU A 164 3.18 -2.32 7.20
N MET A 165 3.54 -1.07 6.86
CA MET A 165 4.35 -0.21 7.72
C MET A 165 3.62 0.12 9.03
N MET A 166 2.28 0.17 9.03
CA MET A 166 1.52 0.41 10.25
C MET A 166 1.60 -0.82 11.18
N HIS A 167 1.47 -2.04 10.64
CA HIS A 167 1.72 -3.26 11.42
C HIS A 167 3.13 -3.25 12.03
N ALA A 168 4.14 -2.88 11.22
CA ALA A 168 5.50 -2.78 11.71
C ALA A 168 5.64 -1.74 12.84
N TYR A 169 5.05 -0.55 12.68
CA TYR A 169 5.06 0.50 13.68
C TYR A 169 4.40 0.07 15.00
N LEU A 170 3.24 -0.59 14.93
CA LEU A 170 2.53 -1.10 16.11
C LEU A 170 3.38 -2.09 16.90
N ARG A 171 4.02 -3.04 16.19
CA ARG A 171 4.94 -4.02 16.82
C ARG A 171 6.09 -3.30 17.51
N LEU A 172 6.84 -2.48 16.77
CA LEU A 172 8.04 -1.79 17.25
C LEU A 172 7.79 -0.81 18.42
N LYS A 173 6.57 -0.27 18.53
CA LYS A 173 6.19 0.60 19.66
C LYS A 173 5.61 -0.17 20.85
N GLY A 174 5.59 -1.51 20.79
CA GLY A 174 5.14 -2.39 21.87
C GLY A 174 3.64 -2.26 22.13
N TYR A 175 2.83 -2.15 21.08
CA TYR A 175 1.38 -2.30 21.23
C TYR A 175 1.08 -3.74 21.67
N ARG A 176 0.13 -3.90 22.60
CA ARG A 176 -0.36 -5.24 22.96
C ARG A 176 -1.00 -5.92 21.76
N ILE A 177 -1.26 -7.20 21.87
CA ILE A 177 -2.10 -7.94 20.91
C ILE A 177 -3.47 -7.25 20.83
N LEU A 178 -3.76 -6.68 19.66
CA LEU A 178 -5.01 -5.99 19.35
C LEU A 178 -6.02 -6.98 18.76
N SER A 179 -7.31 -6.64 18.78
CA SER A 179 -8.27 -7.40 17.98
C SER A 179 -8.03 -7.12 16.49
N PRO A 180 -8.35 -8.06 15.58
CA PRO A 180 -8.16 -7.86 14.15
C PRO A 180 -8.85 -6.60 13.62
N GLU A 181 -10.05 -6.28 14.13
CA GLU A 181 -10.79 -5.09 13.71
C GLU A 181 -10.06 -3.79 14.04
N VAL A 182 -9.32 -3.75 15.16
CA VAL A 182 -8.57 -2.56 15.58
C VAL A 182 -7.25 -2.47 14.84
N GLU A 183 -6.53 -3.59 14.73
CA GLU A 183 -5.23 -3.65 14.05
C GLU A 183 -5.37 -3.37 12.56
N GLU A 184 -6.19 -4.15 11.84
CA GLU A 184 -6.42 -3.97 10.41
C GLU A 184 -7.09 -2.62 10.12
N GLY A 185 -8.00 -2.19 11.02
CA GLY A 185 -8.70 -0.92 10.89
C GLY A 185 -7.76 0.28 10.90
N ILE A 186 -6.83 0.37 11.86
CA ILE A 186 -5.87 1.48 11.89
C ILE A 186 -4.86 1.37 10.74
N CYS A 187 -4.46 0.15 10.34
CA CYS A 187 -3.60 -0.04 9.17
C CYS A 187 -4.27 0.46 7.89
N GLN A 188 -5.57 0.21 7.71
CA GLN A 188 -6.36 0.75 6.59
C GLN A 188 -6.47 2.28 6.64
N VAL A 189 -6.58 2.88 7.83
CA VAL A 189 -6.59 4.36 7.96
C VAL A 189 -5.29 4.97 7.45
N LEU A 190 -4.13 4.42 7.82
CA LEU A 190 -2.84 4.97 7.35
C LEU A 190 -2.67 4.79 5.83
N ALA A 191 -3.11 3.65 5.29
CA ALA A 191 -3.13 3.41 3.86
C ALA A 191 -4.02 4.42 3.11
N HIS A 192 -5.21 4.71 3.65
CA HIS A 192 -6.15 5.69 3.09
C HIS A 192 -5.60 7.12 3.13
N LEU A 193 -5.02 7.54 4.25
CA LEU A 193 -4.38 8.86 4.41
C LEU A 193 -3.21 9.05 3.44
N TRP A 194 -2.39 8.01 3.24
CA TRP A 194 -1.32 8.06 2.24
C TRP A 194 -1.87 8.22 0.82
N LEU A 195 -2.88 7.42 0.44
CA LEU A 195 -3.56 7.54 -0.86
C LEU A 195 -4.14 8.94 -1.08
N GLU A 196 -4.74 9.54 -0.05
CA GLU A 196 -5.27 10.89 -0.11
C GLU A 196 -4.19 11.94 -0.37
N SER A 197 -3.06 11.85 0.36
CA SER A 197 -1.91 12.72 0.13
C SER A 197 -1.39 12.60 -1.31
N GLU A 198 -1.46 11.40 -1.88
CA GLU A 198 -1.04 11.16 -3.24
C GLU A 198 -2.00 11.75 -4.28
N ILE A 199 -3.30 11.72 -4.04
CA ILE A 199 -4.28 12.30 -4.96
C ILE A 199 -4.25 13.83 -4.91
N VAL A 200 -4.19 14.42 -3.70
CA VAL A 200 -4.19 15.88 -3.49
C VAL A 200 -2.93 16.54 -4.04
N SER A 201 -1.75 15.92 -3.83
CA SER A 201 -0.48 16.45 -4.35
C SER A 201 -0.42 16.52 -5.89
N GLY A 202 -1.32 15.81 -6.59
CA GLY A 202 -1.44 15.87 -8.05
C GLY A 202 -2.40 16.94 -8.58
N SER A 203 -3.09 17.66 -7.70
CA SER A 203 -4.13 18.65 -8.05
C SER A 203 -3.67 20.11 -7.93
N SER A 204 -2.41 20.37 -7.60
CA SER A 204 -1.85 21.72 -7.44
C SER A 204 -1.62 22.49 -8.76
N SER A 205 -2.19 22.04 -9.88
CA SER A 205 -2.23 22.78 -11.14
C SER A 205 -3.69 22.98 -11.57
N SER A 206 -4.17 24.20 -11.35
CA SER A 206 -5.40 24.85 -11.85
C SER A 206 -6.70 24.80 -11.01
N ILE A 207 -6.99 25.99 -10.45
CA ILE A 207 -8.29 26.65 -10.19
C ILE A 207 -8.92 26.49 -8.79
N ALA A 208 -9.35 27.67 -8.32
CA ALA A 208 -9.86 28.02 -7.01
C ALA A 208 -11.30 27.53 -6.71
N THR A 209 -11.58 27.61 -5.40
CA THR A 209 -12.86 27.75 -4.67
C THR A 209 -13.63 26.50 -4.22
N THR A 210 -13.72 26.43 -2.87
CA THR A 210 -14.76 25.87 -1.96
C THR A 210 -15.07 24.37 -2.07
N SER A 211 -15.13 23.55 -1.02
CA SER A 211 -15.39 23.79 0.41
C SER A 211 -15.09 22.51 1.22
N GLU A 212 -14.72 22.71 2.50
CA GLU A 212 -14.88 21.85 3.70
C GLU A 212 -14.28 20.44 3.78
N ALA A 213 -13.76 19.84 2.70
CA ALA A 213 -12.98 18.60 2.78
C ALA A 213 -11.45 18.82 2.91
N ALA A 214 -10.98 20.06 2.67
CA ALA A 214 -9.55 20.39 2.59
C ALA A 214 -8.87 20.71 3.94
N ALA A 215 -9.64 20.83 5.03
CA ALA A 215 -9.10 21.25 6.33
C ALA A 215 -8.29 20.15 7.04
N VAL A 216 -8.64 18.87 6.84
CA VAL A 216 -7.97 17.73 7.50
C VAL A 216 -6.60 17.42 6.91
N ALA A 217 -6.41 17.61 5.60
CA ALA A 217 -5.10 17.46 4.95
C ALA A 217 -4.14 18.62 5.28
N ALA A 218 -4.69 19.80 5.60
CA ALA A 218 -3.89 20.99 5.92
C ALA A 218 -3.35 20.96 7.36
N GLU A 219 -4.06 20.40 8.33
CA GLU A 219 -3.57 20.32 9.73
C GLU A 219 -2.38 19.36 9.90
N VAL A 220 -2.20 18.39 9.00
CA VAL A 220 -1.04 17.47 9.01
C VAL A 220 0.23 18.13 8.44
N ALA A 221 0.08 19.18 7.61
CA ALA A 221 1.21 19.81 6.91
C ALA A 221 1.90 20.97 7.67
N VAL A 222 1.25 21.57 8.69
CA VAL A 222 1.75 22.82 9.31
C VAL A 222 2.75 22.58 10.46
N ALA A 223 3.01 21.34 10.87
CA ALA A 223 3.95 21.05 11.96
C ALA A 223 5.44 20.95 11.52
N ALA A 224 5.73 20.96 10.22
CA ALA A 224 7.09 20.73 9.71
C ALA A 224 7.90 22.00 9.40
N GLU A 225 7.30 23.19 9.43
CA GLU A 225 7.96 24.42 8.96
C GLU A 225 8.16 25.45 10.08
N ALA A 226 8.98 25.10 11.07
CA ALA A 226 9.49 26.08 12.02
C ALA A 226 10.86 25.68 12.59
N THR A 227 11.88 25.56 11.71
CA THR A 227 13.25 26.07 11.94
C THR A 227 14.20 25.54 10.87
N ALA A 228 14.54 26.34 9.87
CA ALA A 228 15.86 26.30 9.23
C ALA A 228 16.10 27.54 8.34
N THR A 229 17.16 28.30 8.66
CA THR A 229 17.82 29.27 7.77
C THR A 229 18.71 28.51 6.76
N PRO A 230 19.07 29.11 5.60
CA PRO A 230 19.38 28.35 4.40
C PRO A 230 20.86 27.94 4.33
N SER A 231 21.13 26.68 3.94
CA SER A 231 22.35 26.30 3.21
C SER A 231 22.26 24.91 2.56
N SER A 232 22.70 24.87 1.30
CA SER A 232 23.12 23.74 0.46
C SER A 232 22.13 22.62 0.10
N THR A 233 21.56 22.79 -1.10
CA THR A 233 21.30 21.79 -2.16
C THR A 233 21.48 20.31 -1.80
N SER A 234 20.36 19.59 -1.70
CA SER A 234 20.26 18.20 -2.13
C SER A 234 19.04 18.07 -3.06
N SER A 235 19.27 17.49 -4.23
CA SER A 235 18.32 17.41 -5.32
C SER A 235 17.26 16.34 -5.05
N SER A 236 16.10 16.74 -4.53
CA SER A 236 14.89 15.91 -4.57
C SER A 236 14.55 15.64 -6.03
N ALA A 237 14.66 14.37 -6.44
CA ALA A 237 14.21 13.92 -7.75
C ALA A 237 12.75 14.33 -7.91
N LYS A 238 12.47 15.23 -8.86
CA LYS A 238 11.14 15.79 -9.09
C LYS A 238 10.15 14.64 -9.33
N LYS A 239 9.22 14.45 -8.39
CA LYS A 239 8.03 13.61 -8.52
C LYS A 239 7.37 13.98 -9.85
N GLY A 240 7.40 13.06 -10.82
CA GLY A 240 6.84 13.29 -12.15
C GLY A 240 5.36 13.68 -12.08
N GLU A 241 4.88 14.39 -13.09
CA GLU A 241 3.48 14.79 -13.19
C GLU A 241 2.57 13.55 -13.14
N LYS A 242 1.68 13.49 -12.15
CA LYS A 242 0.80 12.32 -11.93
C LYS A 242 -0.21 12.22 -13.06
N THR A 243 -0.29 11.05 -13.68
CA THR A 243 -1.22 10.81 -14.80
C THR A 243 -2.67 10.81 -14.32
N ASP A 244 -3.62 11.17 -15.20
CA ASP A 244 -5.06 11.03 -14.93
C ASP A 244 -5.46 9.60 -14.56
N PHE A 245 -4.72 8.62 -15.10
CA PHE A 245 -4.90 7.21 -14.76
C PHE A 245 -4.54 6.95 -13.29
N GLU A 246 -3.40 7.43 -12.79
CA GLU A 246 -3.02 7.27 -11.38
C GLU A 246 -4.00 7.93 -10.42
N LYS A 247 -4.54 9.12 -10.78
CA LYS A 247 -5.58 9.79 -9.98
C LYS A 247 -6.83 8.92 -9.84
N LYS A 248 -7.37 8.44 -10.96
CA LYS A 248 -8.55 7.55 -10.98
C LYS A 248 -8.28 6.23 -10.26
N LEU A 249 -7.05 5.70 -10.35
CA LEU A 249 -6.65 4.49 -9.66
C LEU A 249 -6.62 4.71 -8.14
N GLY A 250 -6.14 5.86 -7.68
CA GLY A 250 -6.16 6.24 -6.27
C GLY A 250 -7.57 6.39 -5.72
N GLU A 251 -8.44 7.12 -6.45
CA GLU A 251 -9.86 7.24 -6.11
C GLU A 251 -10.54 5.87 -6.03
N PHE A 252 -10.22 4.97 -6.95
CA PHE A 252 -10.72 3.60 -6.93
C PHE A 252 -10.31 2.86 -5.65
N PHE A 253 -9.03 2.92 -5.25
CA PHE A 253 -8.58 2.27 -4.01
C PHE A 253 -9.17 2.91 -2.75
N LYS A 254 -9.26 4.25 -2.68
CA LYS A 254 -9.94 4.93 -1.57
C LYS A 254 -11.38 4.44 -1.43
N HIS A 255 -12.11 4.40 -2.54
CA HIS A 255 -13.49 3.93 -2.55
C HIS A 255 -13.63 2.48 -2.10
N GLN A 256 -12.70 1.60 -2.49
CA GLN A 256 -12.68 0.20 -2.03
C GLN A 256 -12.55 0.11 -0.51
N ILE A 257 -11.64 0.89 0.10
CA ILE A 257 -11.45 0.92 1.56
C ILE A 257 -12.71 1.45 2.27
N GLU A 258 -13.27 2.57 1.78
CA GLU A 258 -14.42 3.24 2.40
C GLU A 258 -15.69 2.38 2.36
N THR A 259 -15.87 1.60 1.28
CA THR A 259 -17.07 0.80 1.03
C THR A 259 -16.90 -0.69 1.29
N ASP A 260 -15.75 -1.12 1.81
CA ASP A 260 -15.48 -2.52 2.13
C ASP A 260 -16.58 -3.04 3.10
N PRO A 261 -17.32 -4.11 2.74
CA PRO A 261 -18.37 -4.67 3.57
C PRO A 261 -17.84 -5.56 4.71
N SER A 262 -16.54 -5.83 4.75
CA SER A 262 -15.90 -6.69 5.76
C SER A 262 -16.02 -6.08 7.17
N ALA A 263 -16.35 -6.93 8.14
CA ALA A 263 -16.38 -6.54 9.55
C ALA A 263 -14.98 -6.20 10.11
N ILE A 264 -13.93 -6.86 9.61
CA ILE A 264 -12.57 -6.62 10.08
C ILE A 264 -11.98 -5.40 9.37
N TYR A 265 -12.03 -5.40 8.04
CA TYR A 265 -11.38 -4.37 7.23
C TYR A 265 -12.22 -3.11 7.10
N GLY A 266 -13.48 -3.27 6.68
CA GLY A 266 -14.39 -2.16 6.43
C GLY A 266 -14.89 -1.49 7.72
N ASP A 267 -15.48 -2.26 8.64
CA ASP A 267 -15.96 -1.68 9.90
C ASP A 267 -14.81 -1.20 10.78
N GLY A 268 -13.68 -1.93 10.79
CA GLY A 268 -12.44 -1.50 11.44
C GLY A 268 -11.93 -0.17 10.90
N PHE A 269 -11.84 -0.01 9.57
CA PHE A 269 -11.49 1.27 8.94
C PHE A 269 -12.47 2.37 9.32
N ARG A 270 -13.78 2.12 9.18
CA ARG A 270 -14.82 3.11 9.50
C ARG A 270 -14.79 3.55 10.97
N ALA A 271 -14.48 2.64 11.90
CA ALA A 271 -14.29 2.98 13.31
C ALA A 271 -13.01 3.79 13.53
N GLY A 272 -11.90 3.35 12.92
CA GLY A 272 -10.60 4.00 13.02
C GLY A 272 -10.60 5.41 12.45
N ILE A 273 -11.16 5.62 11.25
CA ILE A 273 -11.18 6.95 10.62
C ILE A 273 -12.03 7.92 11.44
N ARG A 274 -13.20 7.50 11.94
CA ARG A 274 -14.03 8.33 12.84
C ARG A 274 -13.29 8.73 14.12
N ALA A 275 -12.50 7.81 14.68
CA ALA A 275 -11.67 8.10 15.86
C ALA A 275 -10.57 9.12 15.52
N VAL A 276 -9.87 8.94 14.40
CA VAL A 276 -8.82 9.85 13.95
C VAL A 276 -9.39 11.24 13.64
N GLU A 277 -10.54 11.34 12.99
CA GLU A 277 -11.23 12.61 12.72
C GLU A 277 -11.64 13.34 14.00
N ARG A 278 -12.07 12.59 15.04
CA ARG A 278 -12.57 13.18 16.29
C ARG A 278 -11.46 13.53 17.29
N TYR A 279 -10.43 12.70 17.39
CA TYR A 279 -9.41 12.79 18.46
C TYR A 279 -7.99 13.03 17.93
N GLY A 280 -7.83 13.12 16.61
CA GLY A 280 -6.53 13.14 15.94
C GLY A 280 -5.86 11.75 15.92
N LEU A 281 -4.90 11.59 15.02
CA LEU A 281 -4.15 10.33 14.87
C LEU A 281 -3.41 9.95 16.14
N ARG A 282 -2.63 10.89 16.71
CA ARG A 282 -1.85 10.65 17.95
C ARG A 282 -2.76 10.28 19.12
N GLY A 283 -3.86 11.01 19.33
CA GLY A 283 -4.81 10.74 20.41
C GLY A 283 -5.45 9.35 20.27
N THR A 284 -5.79 8.96 19.04
CA THR A 284 -6.33 7.64 18.71
C THR A 284 -5.30 6.53 19.01
N LEU A 285 -4.07 6.68 18.53
CA LEU A 285 -2.99 5.71 18.73
C LEU A 285 -2.61 5.55 20.21
N ASP A 286 -2.57 6.64 20.96
CA ASP A 286 -2.33 6.63 22.40
C ASP A 286 -3.46 5.91 23.16
N HIS A 287 -4.71 6.11 22.73
CA HIS A 287 -5.85 5.40 23.29
C HIS A 287 -5.77 3.90 22.98
N ILE A 288 -5.56 3.51 21.72
CA ILE A 288 -5.40 2.10 21.32
C ILE A 288 -4.29 1.42 22.14
N LYS A 289 -3.16 2.10 22.34
CA LYS A 289 -2.06 1.58 23.17
C LYS A 289 -2.53 1.26 24.59
N ARG A 290 -3.31 2.17 25.21
CA ARG A 290 -3.81 2.04 26.59
C ARG A 290 -5.02 1.12 26.76
N SER A 291 -5.99 1.10 25.83
CA SER A 291 -7.26 0.36 25.95
C SER A 291 -7.38 -0.88 25.05
N GLY A 292 -6.68 -0.89 23.91
CA GLY A 292 -6.73 -1.97 22.92
C GLY A 292 -7.91 -1.86 21.96
N SER A 293 -8.67 -0.77 22.05
CA SER A 293 -9.84 -0.47 21.23
C SER A 293 -9.71 0.92 20.63
N PHE A 294 -10.55 1.25 19.64
CA PHE A 294 -10.72 2.63 19.22
C PHE A 294 -11.41 3.46 20.32
N PRO A 295 -11.09 4.76 20.44
CA PRO A 295 -11.83 5.67 21.32
C PRO A 295 -13.25 5.90 20.79
N SER A 296 -14.23 5.96 21.71
CA SER A 296 -15.66 6.18 21.45
C SER A 296 -16.10 7.60 21.79
#